data_AF-A0A354X5U8-F1
#
_entry.id   AF-A0A354X5U8-F1
#
_cell.length_a   1.000
_cell.length_b   1.000
_cell.length_c   1.000
_cell.angle_alpha   90.00
_cell.angle_beta   90.00
_cell.angle_gamma   90.00
#
_symmetry.space_group_name_H-M   'P 1'
#
loop_
_entity.id
_entity.type
_entity.pdbx_description
1 polymer ?
#
loop_
_entity_poly.entity_id
_entity_poly.type
_entity_poly.pdbx_seq_one_letter_code
_entity_poly.pdbx_strand_id
1 'polypeptide(L)'
;PAAMRYTEARLNKLAEEMLRDIDKETVDFQLNFDDTLLEPTVLPTRIPNLLINGSAGIAVGMATNIAPHNLTECINGIVAYIDDREIDIQGLMHYIKAPDFPTGAFIYGYKGVQDAFETGRGRIIMRGRAEIESAKTHDKIVISEIPYMVNKAELIKHIADLVSLKKIDGISNVNDESDRRGMRIVVDLKRDANANV
;
A
#
# COMPACT_ATOMS: atom_id res chain seq x y z
N PRO A 1 15.49 11.72 0.91
CA PRO A 1 16.58 10.72 1.07
C PRO A 1 17.94 11.41 1.12
N ALA A 2 18.93 10.82 1.81
CA ALA A 2 20.31 11.32 1.76
C ALA A 2 20.92 11.08 0.36
N ALA A 3 21.97 11.83 0.00
CA ALA A 3 22.66 11.64 -1.28
C ALA A 3 23.34 10.26 -1.35
N MET A 4 23.46 9.68 -2.55
CA MET A 4 23.99 8.32 -2.77
C MET A 4 25.39 8.10 -2.17
N ARG A 5 26.20 9.17 -2.05
CA ARG A 5 27.53 9.13 -1.41
C ARG A 5 27.51 8.86 0.10
N TYR A 6 26.34 8.86 0.73
CA TYR A 6 26.15 8.59 2.17
C TYR A 6 25.32 7.33 2.43
N THR A 7 24.85 6.65 1.39
CA THR A 7 23.94 5.50 1.53
C THR A 7 24.57 4.25 0.96
N GLU A 8 24.48 3.16 1.70
CA GLU A 8 24.86 1.83 1.24
C GLU A 8 23.59 0.97 1.09
N ALA A 9 23.60 0.04 0.15
CA ALA A 9 22.48 -0.86 -0.11
C ALA A 9 22.99 -2.28 -0.38
N ARG A 10 22.16 -3.26 -0.02
CA ARG A 10 22.36 -4.68 -0.34
C ARG A 10 21.00 -5.33 -0.59
N LEU A 11 21.00 -6.48 -1.26
CA LEU A 11 19.79 -7.27 -1.42
C LEU A 11 19.25 -7.73 -0.06
N ASN A 12 17.93 -7.76 0.06
CA ASN A 12 17.29 -8.45 1.17
C ASN A 12 17.18 -9.95 0.83
N LYS A 13 16.98 -10.78 1.85
CA LYS A 13 16.88 -12.24 1.67
C LYS A 13 15.77 -12.66 0.70
N LEU A 14 14.69 -11.87 0.62
CA LEU A 14 13.57 -12.17 -0.27
C LEU A 14 13.93 -11.90 -1.75
N ALA A 15 14.73 -10.87 -2.02
CA ALA A 15 15.23 -10.56 -3.35
C ALA A 15 16.24 -11.60 -3.84
N GLU A 16 17.01 -12.21 -2.94
CA GLU A 16 17.87 -13.35 -3.30
C GLU A 16 17.06 -14.53 -3.84
N GLU A 17 15.86 -14.80 -3.31
CA GLU A 17 14.97 -15.83 -3.87
C GLU A 17 14.41 -15.48 -5.26
N MET A 18 14.42 -14.20 -5.66
CA MET A 18 14.06 -13.81 -7.03
C MET A 18 15.15 -14.14 -8.06
N LEU A 19 16.42 -14.24 -7.61
CA LEU A 19 17.59 -14.52 -8.44
C LEU A 19 18.03 -15.99 -8.35
N ARG A 20 17.30 -16.80 -7.58
CA ARG A 20 17.69 -18.16 -7.30
C ARG A 20 17.74 -19.01 -8.57
N ASP A 21 18.86 -19.71 -8.74
CA ASP A 21 19.15 -20.57 -9.90
C ASP A 21 19.32 -19.85 -11.25
N ILE A 22 19.50 -18.52 -11.26
CA ILE A 22 19.68 -17.74 -12.50
C ILE A 22 20.88 -18.22 -13.36
N ASP A 23 21.94 -18.73 -12.71
CA ASP A 23 23.15 -19.23 -13.39
C ASP A 23 22.99 -20.66 -13.97
N LYS A 24 21.80 -21.28 -13.87
CA LYS A 24 21.54 -22.65 -14.34
C LYS A 24 20.76 -22.68 -15.66
N GLU A 25 20.95 -21.67 -16.50
CA GLU A 25 20.27 -21.55 -17.80
C GLU A 25 18.73 -21.63 -17.69
N THR A 26 18.17 -21.08 -16.61
CA THR A 26 16.72 -21.15 -16.34
C THR A 26 15.91 -20.07 -17.06
N VAL A 27 16.57 -19.05 -17.60
CA VAL A 27 15.95 -17.90 -18.28
C VAL A 27 16.79 -17.48 -19.48
N ASP A 28 16.15 -16.86 -20.46
CA ASP A 28 16.83 -16.32 -21.63
C ASP A 28 17.56 -15.02 -21.29
N PHE A 29 18.76 -14.87 -21.85
CA PHE A 29 19.58 -13.66 -21.76
C PHE A 29 19.64 -12.94 -23.11
N GLN A 30 19.71 -11.62 -23.07
CA GLN A 30 19.88 -10.76 -24.23
C GLN A 30 21.08 -9.84 -24.03
N LEU A 31 21.60 -9.26 -25.12
CA LEU A 31 22.62 -8.24 -25.03
C LEU A 31 22.06 -6.95 -24.41
N ASN A 32 22.88 -6.27 -23.63
CA ASN A 32 22.60 -4.95 -23.09
C ASN A 32 22.69 -3.88 -24.20
N PHE A 33 22.39 -2.62 -23.86
CA PHE A 33 22.25 -1.52 -24.83
C PHE A 33 23.50 -1.22 -25.69
N ASP A 34 24.70 -1.63 -25.28
CA ASP A 34 25.96 -1.43 -25.98
C ASP A 34 26.60 -2.74 -26.48
N ASP A 35 25.85 -3.84 -26.44
CA ASP A 35 26.26 -5.18 -26.90
C ASP A 35 27.51 -5.76 -26.21
N THR A 36 27.85 -5.29 -25.00
CA THR A 36 29.04 -5.76 -24.26
C THR A 36 28.76 -6.79 -23.18
N LEU A 37 27.56 -6.81 -22.62
CA LEU A 37 27.15 -7.67 -21.51
C LEU A 37 25.82 -8.36 -21.82
N LEU A 38 25.61 -9.50 -21.17
CA LEU A 38 24.32 -10.19 -21.20
C LEU A 38 23.49 -9.82 -19.96
N GLU A 39 22.21 -9.57 -20.16
CA GLU A 39 21.21 -9.32 -19.12
C GLU A 39 20.02 -10.30 -19.25
N PRO A 40 19.46 -10.77 -18.13
CA PRO A 40 18.31 -11.66 -18.16
C PRO A 40 17.05 -10.90 -18.61
N THR A 41 16.26 -11.51 -19.49
CA THR A 41 14.99 -10.93 -19.97
C THR A 41 13.89 -10.95 -18.90
N VAL A 42 13.92 -11.97 -18.03
CA VAL A 42 13.06 -12.13 -16.86
C VAL A 42 13.87 -12.74 -15.71
N LEU A 43 13.40 -12.58 -14.47
CA LEU A 43 14.01 -13.23 -13.32
C LEU A 43 13.34 -14.60 -13.04
N PRO A 44 14.09 -15.64 -12.62
CA PRO A 44 13.55 -16.95 -12.22
C PRO A 44 12.86 -16.89 -10.85
N THR A 45 11.95 -15.91 -10.68
CA THR A 45 11.35 -15.61 -9.38
C THR A 45 10.51 -16.76 -8.86
N ARG A 46 10.73 -17.12 -7.59
CA ARG A 46 9.91 -18.10 -6.86
C ARG A 46 8.79 -17.46 -6.04
N ILE A 47 8.72 -16.14 -6.05
CA ILE A 47 7.70 -15.36 -5.35
C ILE A 47 6.81 -14.63 -6.37
N PRO A 48 5.49 -14.54 -6.13
CA PRO A 48 4.56 -13.83 -7.02
C PRO A 48 4.71 -12.30 -6.83
N ASN A 49 5.85 -11.76 -7.24
CA ASN A 49 6.28 -10.40 -6.95
C ASN A 49 5.27 -9.33 -7.40
N LEU A 50 4.65 -9.54 -8.57
CA LEU A 50 3.66 -8.64 -9.14
C LEU A 50 2.45 -8.45 -8.23
N LEU A 51 1.97 -9.52 -7.58
CA LEU A 51 0.80 -9.45 -6.70
C LEU A 51 1.17 -8.90 -5.33
N ILE A 52 2.31 -9.32 -4.76
CA ILE A 52 2.69 -8.91 -3.40
C ILE A 52 3.09 -7.44 -3.32
N ASN A 53 3.82 -6.93 -4.30
CA ASN A 53 4.31 -5.55 -4.29
C ASN A 53 3.45 -4.62 -5.14
N GLY A 54 2.64 -5.16 -6.04
CA GLY A 54 1.88 -4.35 -6.99
C GLY A 54 2.79 -3.70 -8.05
N SER A 55 2.20 -2.80 -8.81
CA SER A 55 2.91 -2.00 -9.82
C SER A 55 2.07 -0.79 -10.19
N ALA A 56 2.71 0.37 -10.36
CA ALA A 56 2.08 1.56 -10.87
C ALA A 56 2.92 2.13 -12.02
N GLY A 57 2.30 2.44 -13.14
CA GLY A 57 3.00 2.90 -14.33
C GLY A 57 2.09 3.57 -15.34
N ILE A 58 2.64 4.55 -16.07
CA ILE A 58 1.95 5.27 -17.14
C ILE A 58 2.82 5.17 -18.39
N ALA A 59 2.24 4.65 -19.47
CA ALA A 59 2.86 4.53 -20.78
C ALA A 59 2.04 5.31 -21.83
N VAL A 60 2.50 5.32 -23.08
CA VAL A 60 1.77 5.99 -24.17
C VAL A 60 0.46 5.24 -24.43
N GLY A 61 -0.67 5.86 -24.06
CA GLY A 61 -2.01 5.32 -24.27
C GLY A 61 -2.48 4.27 -23.25
N MET A 62 -1.66 3.95 -22.23
CA MET A 62 -1.99 2.94 -21.22
C MET A 62 -1.53 3.37 -19.83
N ALA A 63 -2.23 2.90 -18.80
CA ALA A 63 -1.83 3.06 -17.41
C ALA A 63 -2.14 1.77 -16.65
N THR A 64 -1.29 1.44 -15.67
CA THR A 64 -1.47 0.31 -14.76
C THR A 64 -1.36 0.78 -13.32
N ASN A 65 -2.16 0.18 -12.45
CA ASN A 65 -2.10 0.36 -11.01
C ASN A 65 -2.63 -0.90 -10.32
N ILE A 66 -1.72 -1.72 -9.81
CA ILE A 66 -1.98 -2.97 -9.11
C ILE A 66 -1.61 -2.75 -7.65
N ALA A 67 -2.55 -2.99 -6.75
CA ALA A 67 -2.35 -2.84 -5.32
C ALA A 67 -1.52 -4.02 -4.75
N PRO A 68 -0.74 -3.79 -3.68
CA PRO A 68 -0.01 -4.86 -2.99
C PRO A 68 -0.97 -5.82 -2.28
N HIS A 69 -0.51 -7.07 -2.09
CA HIS A 69 -1.27 -8.14 -1.43
C HIS A 69 -0.39 -8.89 -0.44
N ASN A 70 -1.04 -9.57 0.50
CA ASN A 70 -0.35 -10.37 1.49
C ASN A 70 0.32 -11.59 0.83
N LEU A 71 1.60 -11.84 1.14
CA LEU A 71 2.36 -12.97 0.58
C LEU A 71 1.70 -14.32 0.89
N THR A 72 1.23 -14.53 2.12
CA THR A 72 0.61 -15.80 2.52
C THR A 72 -0.71 -16.03 1.80
N GLU A 73 -1.54 -14.99 1.66
CA GLU A 73 -2.79 -15.07 0.90
C GLU A 73 -2.54 -15.39 -0.57
N CYS A 74 -1.58 -14.71 -1.21
CA CYS A 74 -1.19 -14.97 -2.60
C CYS A 74 -0.72 -16.42 -2.80
N ILE A 75 0.15 -16.93 -1.93
CA ILE A 75 0.64 -18.31 -2.03
C ILE A 75 -0.50 -19.31 -1.82
N ASN A 76 -1.38 -19.09 -0.83
CA ASN A 76 -2.52 -19.97 -0.61
C ASN A 76 -3.47 -19.99 -1.80
N GLY A 77 -3.73 -18.84 -2.43
CA GLY A 77 -4.53 -18.77 -3.66
C GLY A 77 -3.87 -19.50 -4.84
N ILE A 78 -2.55 -19.40 -5.00
CA ILE A 78 -1.79 -20.15 -6.02
C ILE A 78 -1.88 -21.66 -5.77
N VAL A 79 -1.72 -22.10 -4.52
CA VAL A 79 -1.83 -23.52 -4.15
C VAL A 79 -3.24 -24.03 -4.41
N ALA A 80 -4.28 -23.26 -4.02
CA ALA A 80 -5.66 -23.61 -4.30
C ALA A 80 -5.95 -23.78 -5.80
N TYR A 81 -5.38 -22.92 -6.65
CA TYR A 81 -5.48 -23.04 -8.10
C TYR A 81 -4.71 -24.23 -8.68
N ILE A 82 -3.59 -24.62 -8.05
CA ILE A 82 -2.85 -25.83 -8.44
C ILE A 82 -3.67 -27.08 -8.12
N ASP A 83 -4.33 -27.10 -6.96
CA ASP A 83 -5.14 -28.23 -6.48
C ASP A 83 -6.47 -28.35 -7.26
N ASP A 84 -7.11 -27.23 -7.60
CA ASP A 84 -8.33 -27.16 -8.40
C ASP A 84 -8.19 -26.09 -9.49
N ARG A 85 -8.01 -26.54 -10.74
CA ARG A 85 -7.86 -25.64 -11.89
C ARG A 85 -9.16 -25.01 -12.36
N GLU A 86 -10.31 -25.50 -11.88
CA GLU A 86 -11.64 -24.97 -12.21
C GLU A 86 -12.16 -24.01 -11.13
N ILE A 87 -11.34 -23.71 -10.10
CA ILE A 87 -11.69 -22.73 -9.07
C ILE A 87 -12.02 -21.39 -9.72
N ASP A 88 -13.21 -20.87 -9.39
CA ASP A 88 -13.67 -19.60 -9.90
C ASP A 88 -13.09 -18.43 -9.09
N ILE A 89 -13.33 -17.21 -9.57
CA ILE A 89 -12.83 -15.99 -8.92
C ILE A 89 -13.36 -15.89 -7.49
N GLN A 90 -14.63 -16.23 -7.27
CA GLN A 90 -15.23 -16.21 -5.92
C GLN A 90 -14.54 -17.21 -4.99
N GLY A 91 -14.18 -18.41 -5.46
CA GLY A 91 -13.36 -19.38 -4.76
C GLY A 91 -11.98 -18.83 -4.40
N LEU A 92 -11.28 -18.21 -5.36
CA LEU A 92 -9.98 -17.58 -5.12
C LEU A 92 -10.05 -16.43 -4.11
N MET A 93 -11.15 -15.68 -4.08
CA MET A 93 -11.39 -14.59 -3.12
C MET A 93 -11.53 -15.07 -1.66
N HIS A 94 -11.77 -16.36 -1.41
CA HIS A 94 -11.71 -16.91 -0.06
C HIS A 94 -10.28 -16.93 0.49
N TYR A 95 -9.29 -17.07 -0.40
CA TYR A 95 -7.86 -17.08 -0.06
C TYR A 95 -7.26 -15.68 -0.12
N ILE A 96 -7.57 -14.91 -1.17
CA ILE A 96 -7.09 -13.54 -1.39
C ILE A 96 -8.25 -12.58 -1.18
N LYS A 97 -8.37 -12.04 0.03
CA LYS A 97 -9.61 -11.35 0.44
C LYS A 97 -9.70 -9.96 -0.14
N ALA A 98 -8.60 -9.21 -0.06
CA ALA A 98 -8.47 -7.84 -0.51
C ALA A 98 -6.97 -7.47 -0.59
N PRO A 99 -6.63 -6.32 -1.20
CA PRO A 99 -5.28 -5.79 -1.12
C PRO A 99 -4.82 -5.51 0.31
N ASP A 100 -3.52 -5.70 0.54
CA ASP A 100 -2.85 -5.49 1.82
C ASP A 100 -1.86 -4.34 1.68
N PHE A 101 -2.28 -3.16 2.18
CA PHE A 101 -1.48 -1.94 2.04
C PHE A 101 -0.45 -1.84 3.16
N PRO A 102 0.80 -1.42 2.87
CA PRO A 102 1.85 -1.35 3.88
C PRO A 102 1.60 -0.29 4.97
N THR A 103 0.70 0.66 4.72
CA THR A 103 0.28 1.68 5.69
C THR A 103 -0.92 1.24 6.55
N GLY A 104 -1.47 0.05 6.31
CA GLY A 104 -2.72 -0.43 6.92
C GLY A 104 -3.93 0.33 6.39
N ALA A 105 -4.73 0.88 7.32
CA ALA A 105 -5.99 1.57 7.10
C ALA A 105 -7.17 0.63 6.74
N PHE A 106 -8.34 1.21 6.49
CA PHE A 106 -9.55 0.46 6.16
C PHE A 106 -9.90 0.58 4.69
N ILE A 107 -10.25 -0.54 4.07
CA ILE A 107 -10.96 -0.55 2.79
C ILE A 107 -12.44 -0.33 3.08
N TYR A 108 -13.00 0.72 2.49
CA TYR A 108 -14.40 1.08 2.62
C TYR A 108 -15.19 0.61 1.41
N GLY A 109 -16.09 -0.35 1.63
CA GLY A 109 -16.90 -0.96 0.58
C GLY A 109 -16.14 -2.06 -0.17
N TYR A 110 -16.73 -3.26 -0.20
CA TYR A 110 -16.10 -4.45 -0.76
C TYR A 110 -16.28 -4.62 -2.27
N LYS A 111 -17.35 -4.01 -2.82
CA LYS A 111 -17.72 -4.15 -4.24
C LYS A 111 -16.59 -3.75 -5.20
N GLY A 112 -15.86 -2.67 -4.89
CA GLY A 112 -14.76 -2.22 -5.73
C GLY A 112 -13.56 -3.19 -5.78
N VAL A 113 -13.40 -4.03 -4.76
CA VAL A 113 -12.39 -5.10 -4.73
C VAL A 113 -12.85 -6.26 -5.61
N GLN A 114 -14.10 -6.69 -5.47
CA GLN A 114 -14.71 -7.72 -6.33
C GLN A 114 -14.63 -7.34 -7.81
N ASP A 115 -15.09 -6.13 -8.17
CA ASP A 115 -15.05 -5.63 -9.55
C ASP A 115 -13.61 -5.63 -10.10
N ALA A 116 -12.63 -5.27 -9.26
CA ALA A 116 -11.21 -5.28 -9.65
C ALA A 116 -10.68 -6.69 -9.92
N PHE A 117 -11.05 -7.68 -9.11
CA PHE A 117 -10.63 -9.07 -9.32
C PHE A 117 -11.31 -9.72 -10.52
N GLU A 118 -12.58 -9.39 -10.78
CA GLU A 118 -13.33 -9.97 -11.90
C GLU A 118 -12.96 -9.33 -13.25
N THR A 119 -12.74 -8.02 -13.28
CA THR A 119 -12.59 -7.27 -14.54
C THR A 119 -11.22 -6.66 -14.76
N GLY A 120 -10.34 -6.69 -13.75
CA GLY A 120 -9.09 -5.93 -13.73
C GLY A 120 -9.29 -4.42 -13.50
N ARG A 121 -10.52 -3.95 -13.29
CA ARG A 121 -10.84 -2.55 -13.04
C ARG A 121 -11.80 -2.41 -11.86
N GLY A 122 -11.40 -1.67 -10.85
CA GLY A 122 -12.26 -1.37 -9.71
C GLY A 122 -11.78 -0.15 -8.95
N ARG A 123 -12.66 0.40 -8.12
CA ARG A 123 -12.36 1.56 -7.29
C ARG A 123 -12.36 1.15 -5.83
N ILE A 124 -11.18 1.15 -5.22
CA ILE A 124 -11.01 0.89 -3.80
C ILE A 124 -10.99 2.24 -3.06
N ILE A 125 -11.88 2.40 -2.09
CA ILE A 125 -11.91 3.59 -1.23
C ILE A 125 -11.16 3.23 0.05
N MET A 126 -10.15 4.02 0.39
CA MET A 126 -9.35 3.84 1.61
C MET A 126 -9.70 4.90 2.64
N ARG A 127 -9.84 4.50 3.90
CA ARG A 127 -10.10 5.39 5.05
C ARG A 127 -9.04 5.15 6.12
N GLY A 128 -8.40 6.23 6.58
CA GLY A 128 -7.45 6.16 7.70
C GLY A 128 -8.10 5.64 8.97
N ARG A 129 -7.32 4.97 9.82
CA ARG A 129 -7.78 4.52 11.14
C ARG A 129 -7.74 5.71 12.10
N ALA A 130 -8.90 6.04 12.65
CA ALA A 130 -9.04 7.11 13.61
C ALA A 130 -9.91 6.64 14.79
N GLU A 131 -9.55 7.08 15.99
CA GLU A 131 -10.27 6.82 17.22
C GLU A 131 -10.53 8.15 17.94
N ILE A 132 -11.62 8.22 18.71
CA ILE A 132 -11.95 9.39 19.51
C ILE A 132 -11.49 9.13 20.94
N GLU A 133 -10.57 9.96 21.43
CA GLU A 133 -10.14 9.97 22.82
C GLU A 133 -10.83 11.12 23.56
N SER A 134 -11.75 10.80 24.46
CA SER A 134 -12.38 11.81 25.33
C SER A 134 -11.45 12.19 26.48
N ALA A 135 -11.01 13.45 26.50
CA ALA A 135 -10.26 14.01 27.62
C ALA A 135 -11.16 14.84 28.54
N LYS A 136 -10.68 15.15 29.75
CA LYS A 136 -11.43 15.95 30.75
C LYS A 136 -11.81 17.35 30.27
N THR A 137 -11.11 17.89 29.27
CA THR A 137 -11.28 19.26 28.79
C THR A 137 -11.95 19.37 27.44
N HIS A 138 -11.62 18.48 26.51
CA HIS A 138 -12.12 18.44 25.13
C HIS A 138 -11.82 17.07 24.51
N ASP A 139 -12.62 16.66 23.53
CA ASP A 139 -12.39 15.43 22.76
C ASP A 139 -11.23 15.60 21.78
N LYS A 140 -10.57 14.48 21.45
CA LYS A 140 -9.48 14.42 20.49
C LYS A 140 -9.75 13.34 19.47
N ILE A 141 -9.45 13.62 18.20
CA ILE A 141 -9.43 12.60 17.15
C ILE A 141 -7.98 12.19 16.94
N VAL A 142 -7.71 10.90 17.08
CA VAL A 142 -6.37 10.32 17.00
C VAL A 142 -6.30 9.41 15.79
N ILE A 143 -5.50 9.81 14.81
CA ILE A 143 -5.31 9.05 13.57
C ILE A 143 -4.03 8.23 13.73
N SER A 144 -4.17 6.91 13.66
CA SER A 144 -3.08 5.93 13.83
C SER A 144 -2.58 5.34 12.50
N GLU A 145 -3.42 5.33 11.46
CA GLU A 145 -3.08 4.85 10.12
C GLU A 145 -3.64 5.80 9.05
N ILE A 146 -2.88 6.05 7.99
CA ILE A 146 -3.30 6.90 6.86
C ILE A 146 -3.37 6.04 5.59
N PRO A 147 -4.18 6.43 4.60
CA PRO A 147 -4.25 5.71 3.33
C PRO A 147 -2.91 5.60 2.61
N TYR A 148 -2.78 4.58 1.76
CA TYR A 148 -1.59 4.34 0.97
C TYR A 148 -1.25 5.53 0.06
N MET A 149 0.05 5.84 -0.07
CA MET A 149 0.58 6.97 -0.84
C MET A 149 0.16 8.37 -0.36
N VAL A 150 -0.39 8.51 0.86
CA VAL A 150 -0.67 9.81 1.47
C VAL A 150 0.53 10.29 2.28
N ASN A 151 0.95 11.54 2.05
CA ASN A 151 1.99 12.17 2.85
C ASN A 151 1.43 12.75 4.15
N LYS A 152 1.96 12.30 5.30
CA LYS A 152 1.54 12.77 6.64
C LYS A 152 1.68 14.29 6.82
N ALA A 153 2.82 14.86 6.43
CA ALA A 153 3.08 16.28 6.65
C ALA A 153 2.15 17.16 5.78
N GLU A 154 1.90 16.74 4.54
CA GLU A 154 0.94 17.40 3.66
C GLU A 154 -0.49 17.28 4.19
N LEU A 155 -0.87 16.12 4.74
CA LEU A 155 -2.17 15.94 5.37
C LEU A 155 -2.37 16.92 6.54
N ILE A 156 -1.40 17.01 7.45
CA ILE A 156 -1.47 17.92 8.60
C ILE A 156 -1.55 19.37 8.14
N LYS A 157 -0.70 19.75 7.17
CA LYS A 157 -0.71 21.10 6.59
C LYS A 157 -2.07 21.43 5.97
N HIS A 158 -2.63 20.51 5.18
CA HIS A 158 -3.95 20.70 4.57
C HIS A 158 -5.05 20.88 5.62
N ILE A 159 -5.03 20.11 6.71
CA ILE A 159 -6.00 20.27 7.81
C ILE A 159 -5.86 21.69 8.41
N ALA A 160 -4.65 22.13 8.72
CA ALA A 160 -4.41 23.46 9.27
C ALA A 160 -4.86 24.59 8.32
N ASP A 161 -4.59 24.45 7.03
CA ASP A 161 -5.02 25.40 6.00
C ASP A 161 -6.56 25.48 5.91
N LEU A 162 -7.26 24.34 5.96
CA LEU A 162 -8.72 24.30 5.92
C LEU A 162 -9.37 24.92 7.17
N VAL A 163 -8.74 24.79 8.34
CA VAL A 163 -9.17 25.44 9.59
C VAL A 163 -8.94 26.95 9.51
N SER A 164 -7.78 27.39 9.01
CA SER A 164 -7.46 28.81 8.84
C SER A 164 -8.41 29.50 7.86
N LEU A 165 -8.75 28.83 6.76
CA LEU A 165 -9.73 29.29 5.77
C LEU A 165 -11.19 29.20 6.24
N LYS A 166 -11.45 28.75 7.47
CA LYS A 166 -12.80 28.51 8.03
C LYS A 166 -13.68 27.61 7.15
N LYS A 167 -13.07 26.67 6.44
CA LYS A 167 -13.80 25.63 5.69
C LYS A 167 -14.18 24.46 6.60
N ILE A 168 -13.36 24.21 7.61
CA ILE A 168 -13.61 23.23 8.66
C ILE A 168 -13.64 23.97 9.99
N ASP A 169 -14.78 23.87 10.68
CA ASP A 169 -14.95 24.37 12.04
C ASP A 169 -14.79 23.25 13.08
N GLY A 170 -14.67 23.62 14.35
CA GLY A 170 -14.61 22.66 15.46
C GLY A 170 -13.23 22.09 15.78
N ILE A 171 -12.20 22.34 14.95
CA ILE A 171 -10.80 21.98 15.26
C ILE A 171 -10.12 23.14 15.98
N SER A 172 -9.46 22.88 17.11
CA SER A 172 -8.62 23.86 17.81
C SER A 172 -7.16 23.77 17.41
N ASN A 173 -6.64 22.56 17.20
CA ASN A 173 -5.24 22.36 16.83
C ASN A 173 -5.03 21.00 16.13
N VAL A 174 -3.94 20.87 15.37
CA VAL A 174 -3.48 19.60 14.80
C VAL A 174 -1.99 19.42 15.06
N ASN A 175 -1.61 18.29 15.66
CA ASN A 175 -0.24 17.99 16.06
C ASN A 175 0.20 16.61 15.54
N ASP A 176 1.49 16.48 15.25
CA ASP A 176 2.15 15.20 15.00
C ASP A 176 2.83 14.70 16.27
N GLU A 177 2.29 13.64 16.87
CA GLU A 177 2.86 12.97 18.04
C GLU A 177 3.47 11.61 17.66
N SER A 178 3.79 11.42 16.38
CA SER A 178 4.42 10.18 15.91
C SER A 178 5.83 10.01 16.50
N ASP A 179 6.15 8.80 16.92
CA ASP A 179 7.46 8.44 17.44
C ASP A 179 8.11 7.33 16.58
N ARG A 180 9.18 6.71 17.10
CA ARG A 180 9.83 5.58 16.40
C ARG A 180 9.02 4.28 16.45
N ARG A 181 7.99 4.20 17.31
CA ARG A 181 7.19 2.99 17.57
C ARG A 181 5.86 3.00 16.82
N GLY A 182 5.35 4.17 16.45
CA GLY A 182 4.11 4.29 15.70
C GLY A 182 3.78 5.70 15.23
N MET A 183 2.87 5.78 14.28
CA MET A 183 2.31 7.04 13.81
C MET A 183 1.15 7.46 14.72
N ARG A 184 1.10 8.75 15.09
CA ARG A 184 0.01 9.32 15.87
C ARG A 184 -0.21 10.78 15.49
N ILE A 185 -1.29 11.06 14.78
CA ILE A 185 -1.70 12.43 14.45
C ILE A 185 -2.87 12.79 15.37
N VAL A 186 -2.77 13.91 16.06
CA VAL A 186 -3.78 14.35 17.03
C VAL A 186 -4.47 15.59 16.50
N VAL A 187 -5.78 15.53 16.42
CA VAL A 187 -6.64 16.67 16.12
C VAL A 187 -7.40 17.01 17.39
N ASP A 188 -7.02 18.12 18.03
CA ASP A 188 -7.72 18.65 19.19
C ASP A 188 -9.01 19.35 18.72
N LEU A 189 -10.15 19.00 19.31
CA LEU A 189 -11.43 19.63 19.03
C LEU A 189 -11.72 20.77 20.00
N LYS A 190 -12.53 21.73 19.56
CA LYS A 190 -13.10 22.78 20.42
C LYS A 190 -14.14 22.16 21.35
N ARG A 191 -14.37 22.78 22.52
CA ARG A 191 -15.30 22.28 23.56
C ARG A 191 -16.72 22.01 23.05
N ASP A 192 -17.20 22.79 22.09
CA ASP A 192 -18.57 22.69 21.56
C ASP A 192 -18.65 21.89 20.24
N ALA A 193 -17.55 21.27 19.81
CA ALA A 193 -17.50 20.50 18.57
C ALA A 193 -17.92 19.06 18.81
N ASN A 194 -18.74 18.51 17.91
CA ASN A 194 -19.14 17.11 17.98
C ASN A 194 -18.08 16.23 17.31
N ALA A 195 -17.48 15.32 18.07
CA ALA A 195 -16.50 14.34 17.59
C ALA A 195 -17.16 13.15 16.86
N ASN A 196 -18.44 12.86 17.14
CA ASN A 196 -19.18 11.72 16.61
C ASN A 196 -19.96 12.13 15.35
N VAL A 197 -19.29 12.16 14.19
CA VAL A 197 -19.93 12.28 12.87
C VAL A 197 -19.26 11.32 11.89
#